data_AF-A0A1Q7CB36-F1
#
_entry.id   AF-A0A1Q7CB36-F1
#
_cell.length_a   1.000
_cell.length_b   1.000
_cell.length_c   1.000
_cell.angle_alpha   90.00
_cell.angle_beta   90.00
_cell.angle_gamma   90.00
#
_symmetry.space_group_name_H-M   'P 1'
#
loop_
_entity.id
_entity.type
_entity.pdbx_description
1 polymer ?
#
loop_
_entity_poly.entity_id
_entity_poly.type
_entity_poly.pdbx_seq_one_letter_code
_entity_poly.pdbx_strand_id
1 'polypeptide(L)'
;MKLSAARAEVTPADPALEDQMADLRREHDDLRRVLYEAAQVQRRLCGPRYLRCESFEIASEIFPVRHVSGDFISVFELEDDVVFAIGDIAGKGLSAAMWFTHVLGLLRMQITALESPAAALSAINRDLLQTSLEFPLASLLLGRLSVSSGDIKYCNAGHPPGLLLRRDGRVDQLCDGGPLLGAIAEASFANGKTTL
;
A
#
# COMPACT_ATOMS: atom_id res chain seq x y z
N MET A 1 -59.01 -27.56 29.68
CA MET A 1 -58.18 -26.76 28.76
C MET A 1 -57.66 -25.53 29.51
N LYS A 2 -56.46 -25.60 30.10
CA LYS A 2 -55.76 -24.45 30.70
C LYS A 2 -54.31 -24.49 30.20
N LEU A 3 -53.96 -23.57 29.31
CA LEU A 3 -52.57 -23.29 28.96
C LEU A 3 -51.91 -22.62 30.18
N SER A 4 -50.88 -23.26 30.75
CA SER A 4 -49.92 -22.59 31.63
C SER A 4 -48.69 -22.31 30.79
N ALA A 5 -48.52 -21.04 30.41
CA ALA A 5 -47.31 -20.57 29.76
C ALA A 5 -46.20 -20.51 30.82
N ALA A 6 -45.25 -21.44 30.75
CA ALA A 6 -43.99 -21.34 31.45
C ALA A 6 -43.23 -20.15 30.88
N ARG A 7 -43.35 -19.01 31.55
CA ARG A 7 -42.56 -17.81 31.28
C ARG A 7 -41.14 -18.15 31.71
N ALA A 8 -40.24 -18.38 30.74
CA ALA A 8 -38.83 -18.51 31.03
C ALA A 8 -38.39 -17.19 31.70
N GLU A 9 -38.10 -17.26 33.00
CA GLU A 9 -37.49 -16.16 33.73
C GLU A 9 -36.17 -15.82 33.05
N VAL A 10 -36.10 -14.63 32.47
CA VAL A 10 -34.83 -14.04 32.05
C VAL A 10 -34.08 -13.80 33.35
N THR A 11 -33.03 -14.59 33.59
CA THR A 11 -32.12 -14.39 34.71
C THR A 11 -31.68 -12.93 34.73
N PRO A 12 -31.80 -12.20 35.86
CA PRO A 12 -31.31 -10.83 35.91
C PRO A 12 -29.83 -10.83 35.52
N ALA A 13 -29.49 -10.00 34.53
CA ALA A 13 -28.11 -9.85 34.09
C ALA A 13 -27.26 -9.44 35.30
N ASP A 14 -26.11 -10.11 35.47
CA ASP A 14 -25.17 -9.80 36.54
C ASP A 14 -24.66 -8.35 36.33
N PRO A 15 -24.95 -7.40 37.23
CA PRO A 15 -24.58 -6.00 37.04
C PRO A 15 -23.06 -5.81 36.90
N ALA A 16 -22.26 -6.70 37.51
CA ALA A 16 -20.81 -6.67 37.34
C ALA A 16 -20.39 -7.06 35.91
N LEU A 17 -21.11 -7.98 35.28
CA LEU A 17 -20.87 -8.37 33.88
C LEU A 17 -21.33 -7.26 32.93
N GLU A 18 -22.44 -6.59 33.21
CA GLU A 18 -22.92 -5.46 32.42
C GLU A 18 -21.91 -4.28 32.43
N ASP A 19 -21.37 -3.95 33.61
CA ASP A 19 -20.33 -2.92 33.74
C ASP A 19 -19.05 -3.31 32.99
N GLN A 20 -18.58 -4.57 33.12
CA GLN A 20 -17.42 -5.06 32.37
C GLN A 20 -17.63 -5.00 30.85
N MET A 21 -18.82 -5.35 30.36
CA MET A 21 -19.16 -5.25 28.95
C MET A 21 -19.21 -3.80 28.47
N ALA A 22 -19.70 -2.88 29.31
CA ALA A 22 -19.72 -1.46 29.00
C ALA A 22 -18.30 -0.88 28.90
N ASP A 23 -17.40 -1.25 29.81
CA ASP A 23 -16.01 -0.79 29.80
C ASP A 23 -15.25 -1.33 28.57
N LEU A 24 -15.37 -2.63 28.27
CA LEU A 24 -14.76 -3.23 27.06
C LEU A 24 -15.26 -2.58 25.76
N ARG A 25 -16.54 -2.23 25.69
CA ARG A 25 -17.11 -1.51 24.54
C ARG A 25 -16.50 -0.13 24.39
N ARG A 26 -16.36 0.63 25.48
CA ARG A 26 -15.71 1.96 25.44
C ARG A 26 -14.27 1.85 24.95
N GLU A 27 -13.49 0.92 25.50
CA GLU A 27 -12.08 0.73 25.11
C GLU A 27 -11.95 0.33 23.63
N HIS A 28 -12.79 -0.59 23.16
CA HIS A 28 -12.82 -1.00 21.76
C HIS A 28 -13.22 0.15 20.81
N ASP A 29 -14.17 1.00 21.21
CA ASP A 29 -14.59 2.15 20.41
C ASP A 29 -13.50 3.23 20.34
N ASP A 30 -12.76 3.44 21.43
CA ASP A 30 -11.62 4.35 21.45
C ASP A 30 -10.47 3.84 20.57
N LEU A 31 -10.15 2.54 20.64
CA LEU A 31 -9.17 1.92 19.74
C LEU A 31 -9.56 2.04 18.27
N ARG A 32 -10.85 1.85 17.95
CA ARG A 32 -11.35 2.03 16.57
C ARG A 32 -11.22 3.46 16.09
N ARG A 33 -11.46 4.44 16.96
CA ARG A 33 -11.28 5.86 16.62
C ARG A 33 -9.84 6.16 16.26
N VAL A 34 -8.89 5.72 17.09
CA VAL A 34 -7.46 5.90 16.84
C VAL A 34 -7.03 5.21 15.53
N LEU A 35 -7.49 3.99 15.28
CA LEU A 35 -7.19 3.28 14.03
C LEU A 35 -7.80 3.97 12.81
N TYR A 36 -8.99 4.54 12.94
CA TYR A 36 -9.62 5.31 11.89
C TYR A 36 -8.83 6.59 11.57
N GLU A 37 -8.35 7.30 12.58
CA GLU A 37 -7.51 8.49 12.39
C GLU A 37 -6.19 8.14 11.68
N ALA A 38 -5.52 7.08 12.12
CA ALA A 38 -4.31 6.58 11.46
C ALA A 38 -4.56 6.21 9.99
N ALA A 39 -5.71 5.58 9.71
CA ALA A 39 -6.13 5.27 8.35
C ALA A 39 -6.33 6.50 7.47
N GLN A 40 -6.87 7.60 8.02
CA GLN A 40 -7.02 8.85 7.27
C GLN A 40 -5.66 9.45 6.92
N VAL A 41 -4.68 9.39 7.83
CA VAL A 41 -3.31 9.82 7.54
C VAL A 41 -2.70 8.94 6.44
N GLN A 42 -2.82 7.61 6.55
CA GLN A 42 -2.33 6.68 5.54
C GLN A 42 -2.90 6.96 4.15
N ARG A 43 -4.23 7.17 4.06
CA ARG A 43 -4.90 7.50 2.79
C ARG A 43 -4.42 8.80 2.16
N ARG A 44 -4.05 9.81 2.97
CA ARG A 44 -3.50 11.08 2.47
C ARG A 44 -2.06 10.94 1.97
N LEU A 45 -1.32 9.95 2.47
CA LEU A 45 0.03 9.64 2.02
C LEU A 45 0.03 8.84 0.71
N CYS A 46 -1.01 8.04 0.47
CA CYS A 46 -1.26 7.43 -0.83
C CYS A 46 -1.44 8.51 -1.92
N GLY A 47 -1.16 8.12 -3.16
CA GLY A 47 -1.22 8.98 -4.33
C GLY A 47 -2.59 9.65 -4.50
N PRO A 48 -2.64 10.79 -5.19
CA PRO A 48 -3.88 11.47 -5.42
C PRO A 48 -4.86 10.54 -6.13
N ARG A 49 -6.14 10.64 -5.76
CA ARG A 49 -7.22 9.94 -6.46
C ARG A 49 -7.24 10.25 -7.95
N TYR A 50 -6.82 11.46 -8.30
CA TYR A 50 -6.76 11.94 -9.65
C TYR A 50 -5.62 12.95 -9.80
N LEU A 51 -4.80 12.79 -10.84
CA LEU A 51 -3.75 13.70 -11.25
C LEU A 51 -3.85 13.90 -12.76
N ARG A 52 -3.77 15.15 -13.22
CA ARG A 52 -3.69 15.48 -14.64
C ARG A 52 -2.41 16.27 -14.88
N CYS A 53 -1.58 15.74 -15.77
CA CYS A 53 -0.29 16.32 -16.13
C CYS A 53 -0.18 16.34 -17.67
N GLU A 54 -0.21 17.54 -18.27
CA GLU A 54 -0.27 17.75 -19.72
C GLU A 54 -1.31 16.86 -20.43
N SER A 55 -0.83 15.85 -21.17
CA SER A 55 -1.60 14.91 -21.99
C SER A 55 -2.00 13.64 -21.23
N PHE A 56 -1.60 13.49 -19.97
CA PHE A 56 -1.85 12.32 -19.15
C PHE A 56 -2.87 12.59 -18.04
N GLU A 57 -3.77 11.63 -17.87
CA GLU A 57 -4.70 11.56 -16.75
C GLU A 57 -4.42 10.28 -15.97
N ILE A 58 -4.22 10.40 -14.67
CA ILE A 58 -3.89 9.29 -13.78
C ILE A 58 -4.94 9.25 -12.68
N ALA A 59 -5.54 8.08 -12.49
CA ALA A 59 -6.51 7.82 -11.44
C ALA A 59 -6.04 6.66 -10.58
N SER A 60 -6.29 6.74 -9.27
CA SER A 60 -5.96 5.67 -8.32
C SER A 60 -7.03 5.55 -7.25
N GLU A 61 -7.29 4.34 -6.79
CA GLU A 61 -8.23 4.08 -5.70
C GLU A 61 -7.80 2.83 -4.93
N ILE A 62 -7.98 2.84 -3.60
CA ILE A 62 -7.65 1.73 -2.70
C ILE A 62 -8.87 1.46 -1.82
N PHE A 63 -9.31 0.21 -1.80
CA PHE A 63 -10.41 -0.26 -0.96
C PHE A 63 -9.89 -1.16 0.15
N PRO A 64 -9.47 -0.60 1.31
CA PRO A 64 -8.94 -1.42 2.39
C PRO A 64 -10.05 -2.23 3.06
N VAL A 65 -9.76 -3.50 3.38
CA VAL A 65 -10.70 -4.40 4.08
C VAL A 65 -10.88 -4.01 5.55
N ARG A 66 -9.91 -3.30 6.13
CA ARG A 66 -9.93 -2.76 7.51
C ARG A 66 -9.64 -1.25 7.49
N HIS A 67 -9.32 -0.68 8.64
CA HIS A 67 -8.92 0.73 8.75
C HIS A 67 -7.64 1.00 7.95
N VAL A 68 -6.57 0.24 8.19
CA VAL A 68 -5.25 0.39 7.54
C VAL A 68 -4.91 -0.82 6.66
N SER A 69 -4.11 -0.61 5.61
CA SER A 69 -3.67 -1.65 4.65
C SER A 69 -2.14 -1.74 4.55
N GLY A 70 -1.61 -2.87 4.08
CA GLY A 70 -0.24 -2.96 3.57
C GLY A 70 -0.12 -2.45 2.13
N ASP A 71 -1.21 -2.57 1.38
CA ASP A 71 -1.38 -2.12 0.01
C ASP A 71 -1.31 -0.59 -0.08
N PHE A 72 -0.60 -0.10 -1.08
CA PHE A 72 -0.53 1.32 -1.38
C PHE A 72 -0.36 1.61 -2.87
N ILE A 73 -0.81 2.79 -3.24
CA ILE A 73 -0.55 3.41 -4.54
C ILE A 73 0.04 4.78 -4.22
N SER A 74 1.10 5.17 -4.93
CA SER A 74 1.66 6.52 -4.85
C SER A 74 1.84 7.06 -6.26
N VAL A 75 1.43 8.30 -6.48
CA VAL A 75 1.64 9.01 -7.74
C VAL A 75 2.03 10.43 -7.40
N PHE A 76 3.09 10.94 -8.00
CA PHE A 76 3.51 12.34 -7.82
C PHE A 76 4.32 12.82 -9.02
N GLU A 77 4.24 14.12 -9.26
CA GLU A 77 5.05 14.81 -10.27
C GLU A 77 6.47 15.00 -9.74
N LEU A 78 7.44 14.85 -10.64
CA LEU A 78 8.85 15.11 -10.40
C LEU A 78 9.43 15.77 -11.65
N GLU A 79 9.45 17.11 -11.63
CA GLU A 79 9.85 17.93 -12.78
C GLU A 79 9.03 17.58 -14.03
N ASP A 80 9.67 17.11 -15.11
CA ASP A 80 9.03 16.75 -16.38
C ASP A 80 8.53 15.29 -16.43
N ASP A 81 8.58 14.59 -15.29
CA ASP A 81 8.20 13.20 -15.17
C ASP A 81 7.08 12.99 -14.14
N VAL A 82 6.33 11.91 -14.30
CA VAL A 82 5.42 11.40 -13.28
C VAL A 82 5.94 10.08 -12.74
N VAL A 83 6.11 10.00 -11.42
CA VAL A 83 6.46 8.77 -10.73
C VAL A 83 5.19 8.10 -10.21
N PHE A 84 5.06 6.80 -10.46
CA PHE A 84 3.99 5.98 -9.91
C PHE A 84 4.55 4.74 -9.24
N ALA A 85 3.89 4.31 -8.16
CA ALA A 85 4.25 3.12 -7.41
C ALA A 85 2.98 2.39 -6.97
N ILE A 86 2.96 1.07 -7.10
CA ILE A 86 1.91 0.20 -6.57
C ILE A 86 2.60 -0.90 -5.79
N GLY A 87 2.24 -1.08 -4.53
CA GLY A 87 2.90 -2.07 -3.68
C GLY A 87 1.98 -2.68 -2.66
N ASP A 88 2.46 -3.78 -2.09
CA ASP A 88 1.83 -4.50 -0.99
C ASP A 88 2.91 -4.96 -0.01
N ILE A 89 2.70 -4.68 1.27
CA ILE A 89 3.60 -5.02 2.36
C ILE A 89 3.01 -6.18 3.13
N ALA A 90 3.78 -7.26 3.23
CA ALA A 90 3.36 -8.45 3.93
C ALA A 90 2.99 -8.14 5.39
N GLY A 91 1.91 -8.76 5.85
CA GLY A 91 1.36 -8.53 7.18
C GLY A 91 0.01 -7.81 7.11
N LYS A 92 -0.43 -7.28 8.26
CA LYS A 92 -1.74 -6.63 8.38
C LYS A 92 -1.75 -5.63 9.52
N GLY A 93 -2.71 -4.70 9.46
CA GLY A 93 -2.95 -3.76 10.55
C GLY A 93 -1.85 -2.70 10.66
N LEU A 94 -1.66 -2.20 11.88
CA LEU A 94 -0.83 -1.02 12.13
C LEU A 94 0.67 -1.23 11.80
N SER A 95 1.19 -2.43 12.02
CA SER A 95 2.59 -2.74 11.72
C SER A 95 2.90 -2.63 10.21
N ALA A 96 2.04 -3.20 9.36
CA ALA A 96 2.18 -3.07 7.91
C ALA A 96 2.06 -1.59 7.46
N ALA A 97 1.17 -0.81 8.09
CA ALA A 97 0.99 0.61 7.80
C ALA A 97 2.22 1.47 8.19
N MET A 98 2.93 1.12 9.26
CA MET A 98 4.18 1.77 9.65
C MET A 98 5.27 1.51 8.61
N TRP A 99 5.41 0.25 8.18
CA TRP A 99 6.35 -0.11 7.11
C TRP A 99 6.00 0.55 5.79
N PHE A 100 4.71 0.70 5.47
CA PHE A 100 4.25 1.49 4.32
C PHE A 100 4.80 2.91 4.37
N THR A 101 4.65 3.59 5.51
CA THR A 101 5.11 4.97 5.66
C THR A 101 6.62 5.06 5.48
N HIS A 102 7.37 4.08 6.00
CA HIS A 102 8.81 4.00 5.84
C HIS A 102 9.23 3.76 4.38
N VAL A 103 8.66 2.75 3.71
CA VAL A 103 8.94 2.41 2.31
C VAL A 103 8.59 3.58 1.40
N LEU A 104 7.46 4.25 1.61
CA LEU A 104 7.07 5.41 0.83
C LEU A 104 8.05 6.58 0.98
N GLY A 105 8.57 6.81 2.19
CA GLY A 105 9.59 7.82 2.45
C GLY A 105 10.90 7.52 1.72
N LEU A 106 11.37 6.27 1.81
CA LEU A 106 12.56 5.82 1.06
C LEU A 106 12.34 5.92 -0.45
N LEU A 107 11.16 5.52 -0.94
CA LEU A 107 10.82 5.59 -2.36
C LEU A 107 10.96 7.02 -2.89
N ARG A 108 10.32 7.99 -2.24
CA ARG A 108 10.38 9.41 -2.63
C ARG A 108 11.81 9.94 -2.61
N MET A 109 12.60 9.57 -1.60
CA MET A 109 14.00 9.98 -1.50
C MET A 109 14.84 9.38 -2.64
N GLN A 110 14.80 8.07 -2.82
CA GLN A 110 15.71 7.35 -3.72
C GLN A 110 15.38 7.58 -5.20
N ILE A 111 14.10 7.67 -5.59
CA ILE A 111 13.73 7.90 -6.99
C ILE A 111 14.06 9.32 -7.46
N THR A 112 13.99 10.29 -6.53
CA THR A 112 14.41 11.68 -6.78
C THR A 112 15.92 11.76 -6.98
N ALA A 113 16.70 10.99 -6.22
CA ALA A 113 18.16 11.02 -6.28
C ALA A 113 18.78 10.21 -7.44
N LEU A 114 18.17 9.09 -7.85
CA LEU A 114 18.83 8.10 -8.71
C LEU A 114 18.27 8.03 -10.14
N GLU A 115 17.14 8.70 -10.42
CA GLU A 115 16.43 8.73 -11.72
C GLU A 115 16.06 7.38 -12.37
N SER A 116 16.43 6.26 -11.75
CA SER A 116 16.18 4.91 -12.22
C SER A 116 15.35 4.14 -11.19
N PRO A 117 14.19 3.59 -11.60
CA PRO A 117 13.38 2.70 -10.76
C PRO A 117 14.18 1.52 -10.20
N ALA A 118 14.98 0.85 -11.02
CA ALA A 118 15.79 -0.28 -10.55
C ALA A 118 16.87 0.13 -9.53
N ALA A 119 17.55 1.25 -9.74
CA ALA A 119 18.53 1.76 -8.78
C ALA A 119 17.87 2.18 -7.46
N ALA A 120 16.71 2.85 -7.54
CA ALA A 120 15.93 3.23 -6.37
C ALA A 120 15.48 2.01 -5.57
N LEU A 121 14.89 0.99 -6.22
CA LEU A 121 14.50 -0.26 -5.56
C LEU A 121 15.68 -1.03 -4.97
N SER A 122 16.84 -1.00 -5.64
CA SER A 122 18.07 -1.61 -5.10
C SER A 122 18.52 -0.90 -3.82
N ALA A 123 18.45 0.43 -3.78
CA ALA A 123 18.78 1.22 -2.59
C ALA A 123 17.79 0.97 -1.46
N ILE A 124 16.49 1.02 -1.75
CA ILE A 124 15.42 0.70 -0.79
C ILE A 124 15.62 -0.71 -0.21
N ASN A 125 15.88 -1.71 -1.05
CA ASN A 125 16.10 -3.08 -0.58
C ASN A 125 17.28 -3.19 0.41
N ARG A 126 18.40 -2.49 0.14
CA ARG A 126 19.54 -2.45 1.07
C ARG A 126 19.17 -1.76 2.39
N ASP A 127 18.51 -0.61 2.32
CA ASP A 127 18.11 0.16 3.51
C ASP A 127 17.19 -0.67 4.42
N LEU A 128 16.24 -1.39 3.82
CA LEU A 128 15.31 -2.26 4.54
C LEU A 128 16.02 -3.43 5.21
N LEU A 129 17.02 -4.03 4.56
CA LEU A 129 17.78 -5.17 5.10
C LEU A 129 18.88 -4.78 6.08
N GLN A 130 19.30 -3.52 6.09
CA GLN A 130 20.21 -2.97 7.10
C GLN A 130 19.49 -2.51 8.38
N THR A 131 18.16 -2.41 8.34
CA THR A 131 17.38 -2.08 9.52
C THR A 131 17.49 -3.21 10.55
N SER A 132 17.70 -2.87 11.83
CA SER A 132 17.85 -3.86 12.91
C SER A 132 16.55 -4.62 13.25
N LEU A 133 15.45 -4.28 12.60
CA LEU A 133 14.14 -4.90 12.72
C LEU A 133 13.92 -5.83 11.53
N GLU A 134 13.25 -6.97 11.77
CA GLU A 134 12.81 -7.85 10.68
C GLU A 134 11.81 -7.12 9.78
N PHE A 135 12.26 -6.70 8.60
CA PHE A 135 11.40 -6.09 7.60
C PHE A 135 10.43 -7.15 7.01
N PRO A 136 9.12 -6.88 6.96
CA PRO A 136 8.20 -7.75 6.23
C PRO A 136 8.47 -7.63 4.73
N LEU A 137 8.52 -8.76 4.03
CA LEU A 137 8.64 -8.77 2.56
C LEU A 137 7.62 -7.82 1.92
N ALA A 138 8.02 -7.13 0.86
CA ALA A 138 7.12 -6.24 0.12
C ALA A 138 7.23 -6.46 -1.38
N SER A 139 6.09 -6.44 -2.05
CA SER A 139 6.00 -6.37 -3.50
C SER A 139 5.83 -4.93 -3.95
N LEU A 140 6.49 -4.53 -5.03
CA LEU A 140 6.41 -3.14 -5.53
C LEU A 140 6.64 -3.06 -7.04
N LEU A 141 5.72 -2.42 -7.77
CA LEU A 141 5.95 -1.93 -9.12
C LEU A 141 6.23 -0.43 -9.04
N LEU A 142 7.43 0.00 -9.44
CA LEU A 142 7.83 1.40 -9.51
C LEU A 142 8.04 1.81 -10.97
N GLY A 143 7.41 2.90 -11.38
CA GLY A 143 7.55 3.47 -12.72
C GLY A 143 7.81 4.96 -12.70
N ARG A 144 8.49 5.42 -13.74
CA ARG A 144 8.77 6.82 -14.04
C ARG A 144 8.41 7.06 -15.50
N LEU A 145 7.35 7.84 -15.71
CA LEU A 145 6.81 8.24 -17.00
C LEU A 145 7.37 9.62 -17.36
N SER A 146 8.00 9.75 -18.53
CA SER A 146 8.32 11.06 -19.08
C SER A 146 7.11 11.65 -19.77
N VAL A 147 6.68 12.82 -19.31
CA VAL A 147 5.47 13.49 -19.81
C VAL A 147 5.67 13.97 -21.24
N SER A 148 6.89 14.38 -21.59
CA SER A 148 7.20 14.89 -22.94
C SER A 148 7.23 13.80 -24.02
N SER A 149 7.75 12.60 -23.70
CA SER A 149 7.93 11.53 -24.70
C SER A 149 6.93 10.37 -24.59
N GLY A 150 6.26 10.22 -23.44
CA GLY A 150 5.45 9.05 -23.13
C GLY A 150 6.26 7.82 -22.70
N ASP A 151 7.60 7.93 -22.60
CA ASP A 151 8.44 6.81 -22.23
C ASP A 151 8.28 6.46 -20.75
N ILE A 152 8.14 5.17 -20.47
CA ILE A 152 8.09 4.62 -19.13
C ILE A 152 9.33 3.77 -18.89
N LYS A 153 10.12 4.17 -17.90
CA LYS A 153 11.07 3.27 -17.24
C LYS A 153 10.37 2.68 -16.02
N TYR A 154 10.46 1.38 -15.82
CA TYR A 154 9.85 0.73 -14.66
C TYR A 154 10.76 -0.36 -14.10
N CYS A 155 10.48 -0.79 -12.87
CA CYS A 155 11.08 -1.97 -12.27
C CYS A 155 10.05 -2.64 -11.36
N ASN A 156 9.87 -3.94 -11.53
CA ASN A 156 8.96 -4.78 -10.76
C ASN A 156 9.74 -5.59 -9.70
N ALA A 157 9.57 -5.27 -8.42
CA ALA A 157 10.09 -6.02 -7.29
C ALA A 157 9.08 -7.06 -6.79
N GLY A 158 8.83 -8.10 -7.59
CA GLY A 158 7.97 -9.23 -7.24
C GLY A 158 6.47 -8.93 -7.11
N HIS A 159 5.99 -7.80 -7.63
CA HIS A 159 4.57 -7.46 -7.73
C HIS A 159 3.92 -8.17 -8.93
N PRO A 160 2.60 -8.46 -8.91
CA PRO A 160 1.90 -8.87 -10.12
C PRO A 160 2.21 -7.93 -11.29
N PRO A 161 2.40 -8.46 -12.52
CA PRO A 161 2.78 -7.62 -13.65
C PRO A 161 1.81 -6.47 -13.88
N GLY A 162 2.36 -5.25 -14.06
CA GLY A 162 1.56 -4.13 -14.55
C GLY A 162 1.05 -4.44 -15.95
N LEU A 163 -0.17 -4.01 -16.27
CA LEU A 163 -0.77 -4.26 -17.58
C LEU A 163 -0.84 -2.97 -18.38
N LEU A 164 -0.25 -2.98 -19.57
CA LEU A 164 -0.31 -1.88 -20.54
C LEU A 164 -1.18 -2.28 -21.73
N LEU A 165 -2.40 -1.74 -21.78
CA LEU A 165 -3.32 -1.91 -22.90
C LEU A 165 -2.97 -0.94 -24.03
N ARG A 166 -2.67 -1.48 -25.20
CA ARG A 166 -2.36 -0.73 -26.42
C ARG A 166 -3.62 -0.37 -27.19
N ARG A 167 -3.50 0.65 -28.05
CA ARG A 167 -4.58 1.10 -28.93
C ARG A 167 -5.09 0.01 -29.88
N ASP A 168 -4.24 -0.92 -30.29
CA ASP A 168 -4.59 -2.06 -31.15
C ASP A 168 -5.22 -3.25 -30.37
N GLY A 169 -5.40 -3.11 -29.05
CA GLY A 169 -5.96 -4.14 -28.19
C GLY A 169 -4.92 -5.11 -27.60
N ARG A 170 -3.64 -4.98 -27.96
CA ARG A 170 -2.56 -5.78 -27.35
C ARG A 170 -2.39 -5.41 -25.88
N VAL A 171 -2.08 -6.38 -25.03
CA VAL A 171 -1.73 -6.15 -23.62
C VAL A 171 -0.27 -6.52 -23.41
N ASP A 172 0.55 -5.55 -23.06
CA ASP A 172 1.94 -5.77 -22.66
C ASP A 172 2.02 -5.90 -21.14
N GLN A 173 2.80 -6.88 -20.65
CA GLN A 173 3.01 -7.09 -19.22
C GLN A 173 4.34 -6.48 -18.77
N LEU A 174 4.28 -5.66 -17.73
CA LEU A 174 5.43 -4.97 -17.13
C LEU A 174 6.07 -5.88 -16.07
N CYS A 175 6.87 -6.85 -16.51
CA CYS A 175 7.45 -7.90 -15.67
C CYS A 175 8.91 -7.64 -15.28
N ASP A 176 9.63 -6.82 -16.04
CA ASP A 176 11.07 -6.63 -15.85
C ASP A 176 11.37 -6.01 -14.47
N GLY A 177 12.35 -6.57 -13.77
CA GLY A 177 12.66 -6.13 -12.43
C GLY A 177 13.55 -7.08 -11.66
N GLY A 178 13.12 -7.44 -10.45
CA GLY A 178 13.85 -8.25 -9.50
C GLY A 178 12.93 -8.94 -8.49
N PRO A 179 13.50 -9.56 -7.44
CA PRO A 179 12.72 -10.26 -6.41
C PRO A 179 11.94 -9.27 -5.53
N LEU A 180 11.12 -9.82 -4.63
CA LEU A 180 10.48 -9.06 -3.55
C LEU A 180 11.52 -8.28 -2.74
N LEU A 181 11.14 -7.07 -2.32
CA LEU A 181 11.95 -6.29 -1.38
C LEU A 181 12.04 -7.03 -0.04
N GLY A 182 13.23 -7.00 0.56
CA GLY A 182 13.50 -7.68 1.82
C GLY A 182 13.77 -9.18 1.71
N ALA A 183 13.69 -9.77 0.51
CA ALA A 183 13.90 -11.21 0.34
C ALA A 183 15.38 -11.60 0.24
N ILE A 184 16.17 -10.79 -0.47
CA ILE A 184 17.56 -11.13 -0.82
C ILE A 184 18.43 -9.87 -0.65
N ALA A 185 19.52 -9.98 0.14
CA ALA A 185 20.44 -8.88 0.43
C ALA A 185 21.10 -8.29 -0.82
N GLU A 186 21.64 -9.16 -1.67
CA GLU A 186 22.33 -8.78 -2.91
C GLU A 186 21.42 -9.03 -4.13
N ALA A 187 20.16 -8.64 -4.01
CA ALA A 187 19.21 -8.73 -5.12
C ALA A 187 19.64 -7.87 -6.31
N SER A 188 19.50 -8.43 -7.51
CA SER A 188 19.62 -7.67 -8.77
C SER A 188 18.25 -7.18 -9.20
N PHE A 189 18.15 -5.90 -9.55
CA PHE A 189 16.97 -5.27 -10.12
C PHE A 189 17.32 -4.70 -11.49
N ALA A 190 16.49 -4.97 -12.50
CA ALA A 190 16.65 -4.45 -13.85
C ALA A 190 15.51 -3.50 -14.22
N ASN A 191 15.80 -2.47 -15.02
CA ASN A 191 14.73 -1.64 -15.56
C ASN A 191 14.10 -2.33 -16.77
N GLY A 192 12.78 -2.39 -16.79
CA GLY A 192 12.02 -2.48 -18.02
C GLY A 192 11.82 -1.12 -18.66
N LYS A 193 11.51 -1.12 -19.96
CA LYS A 193 11.19 0.08 -20.73
C LYS A 193 10.00 -0.17 -21.62
N THR A 194 9.13 0.82 -21.73
CA THR A 194 8.03 0.88 -22.69
C THR A 194 7.73 2.35 -23.01
N THR A 195 6.76 2.60 -23.87
CA THR A 195 6.23 3.94 -24.18
C THR A 195 4.71 3.85 -24.22
N LEU A 196 3.98 4.95 -24.00
CA LEU A 196 2.52 4.99 -24.07
C LEU A 196 1.98 5.27 -25.48
#